data_AF-A0A835P5C4-F1
#
_entry.id   AF-A0A835P5C4-F1
#
_cell.length_a   1.000
_cell.length_b   1.000
_cell.length_c   1.000
_cell.angle_alpha   90.00
_cell.angle_beta   90.00
_cell.angle_gamma   90.00
#
_symmetry.space_group_name_H-M   'P 1'
#
loop_
_entity.id
_entity.type
_entity.pdbx_description
1 polymer ?
#
loop_
_entity_poly.entity_id
_entity_poly.type
_entity_poly.pdbx_seq_one_letter_code
_entity_poly.pdbx_strand_id
1 'polypeptide(L)' 'MRVAIIGAGVIGLSSALCIHEQFHGLVPSLELEVYADHFTPHTTSDGAAGLWQPYLSDHGNLQET' A
#
# COMPACT_ATOMS: atom_id res chain seq x y z
N MET A 1 10.53 4.43 -17.96
CA MET A 1 9.26 5.04 -17.47
C MET A 1 9.49 5.47 -16.04
N ARG A 2 9.00 6.64 -15.61
CA ARG A 2 9.14 7.11 -14.22
C ARG A 2 7.78 7.02 -13.53
N VAL A 3 7.72 6.32 -12.40
CA VAL A 3 6.51 6.09 -11.62
C VAL A 3 6.69 6.74 -10.25
N ALA A 4 5.83 7.70 -9.95
CA ALA A 4 5.73 8.27 -8.61
C ALA A 4 4.65 7.53 -7.82
N ILE A 5 5.02 7.00 -6.65
CA ILE A 5 4.12 6.36 -5.69
C ILE A 5 3.88 7.35 -4.56
N ILE A 6 2.63 7.72 -4.32
CA ILE A 6 2.27 8.68 -3.27
C ILE A 6 1.78 7.89 -2.05
N GLY A 7 2.52 7.97 -0.96
CA GLY A 7 2.25 7.29 0.32
C GLY A 7 3.24 6.16 0.62
N ALA A 8 3.77 6.15 1.84
CA ALA A 8 4.74 5.14 2.33
C ALA A 8 4.15 4.17 3.38
N GLY A 9 2.82 4.05 3.44
CA GLY A 9 2.14 3.01 4.22
C GLY A 9 2.11 1.65 3.51
N VAL A 10 1.45 0.65 4.10
CA VAL A 10 1.42 -0.74 3.60
C VAL A 10 1.00 -0.84 2.13
N ILE A 11 0.01 -0.05 1.71
CA ILE A 11 -0.49 -0.06 0.33
C ILE A 11 0.53 0.53 -0.64
N GLY A 12 1.14 1.67 -0.30
CA GLY A 12 2.09 2.33 -1.19
C GLY A 12 3.36 1.50 -1.42
N LEU A 13 3.96 0.99 -0.33
CA LEU A 13 5.18 0.19 -0.42
C LEU A 13 4.95 -1.18 -1.08
N SER A 14 3.83 -1.86 -0.77
CA SER A 14 3.50 -3.13 -1.44
C SER A 14 3.21 -2.93 -2.94
N SER A 15 2.55 -1.83 -3.31
CA SER A 15 2.31 -1.50 -4.72
C SER A 15 3.61 -1.19 -5.45
N ALA A 16 4.51 -0.39 -4.85
CA ALA A 16 5.83 -0.10 -5.41
C ALA A 16 6.64 -1.38 -5.64
N LEU A 17 6.65 -2.30 -4.66
CA LEU A 17 7.31 -3.59 -4.78
C LEU A 17 6.70 -4.43 -5.90
N CYS A 18 5.38 -4.58 -5.93
CA CYS A 18 4.68 -5.37 -6.95
C CYS A 18 4.96 -4.85 -8.37
N ILE A 19 4.95 -3.53 -8.57
CA ILE A 19 5.30 -2.91 -9.86
C ILE A 19 6.75 -3.22 -10.22
N HIS A 20 7.67 -3.08 -9.27
CA HIS A 20 9.08 -3.35 -9.51
C HIS A 20 9.29 -4.82 -9.90
N GLU A 21 8.79 -5.78 -9.11
CA GLU A 21 8.90 -7.21 -9.37
C GLU A 21 8.37 -7.59 -10.75
N GLN A 22 7.19 -7.10 -11.10
CA GLN A 22 6.52 -7.46 -12.35
C GLN A 22 7.15 -6.82 -13.60
N PHE A 23 7.69 -5.60 -13.49
CA PHE A 23 8.02 -4.80 -14.68
C PHE A 23 9.49 -4.39 -14.81
N HIS A 24 10.34 -4.54 -13.79
CA HIS A 24 11.74 -4.12 -13.87
C HIS A 24 12.53 -4.78 -15.02
N GLY A 25 12.24 -6.05 -15.33
CA GLY A 25 12.89 -6.78 -16.43
C GLY A 25 12.25 -6.54 -17.81
N LEU A 26 11.02 -6.03 -17.85
CA LEU A 26 10.25 -5.82 -19.08
C LEU A 26 10.33 -4.38 -19.60
N VAL A 27 10.52 -3.42 -18.69
CA VAL A 27 10.55 -1.99 -19.01
C VAL A 27 11.98 -1.49 -18.79
N PRO A 28 12.77 -1.32 -19.87
CA PRO A 28 14.08 -0.69 -19.77
C PRO A 28 13.96 0.69 -19.10
N SER A 29 14.85 0.96 -18.15
CA SER A 29 14.86 2.23 -17.40
C SER A 29 13.53 2.51 -16.66
N LEU A 30 12.98 1.51 -15.98
CA LEU A 30 11.91 1.71 -15.01
C LEU A 30 12.48 2.37 -13.75
N GLU A 31 12.01 3.57 -13.45
CA GLU A 31 12.33 4.31 -12.23
C GLU A 31 11.07 4.39 -11.37
N LEU A 32 11.18 3.98 -10.11
CA LEU A 32 10.13 4.12 -9.11
C LEU A 32 10.63 5.05 -8.02
N GLU A 33 9.80 5.99 -7.60
CA GLU A 33 10.10 6.89 -6.50
C GLU A 33 8.88 7.04 -5.59
N VAL A 34 9.11 6.87 -4.28
CA VAL A 34 8.06 6.99 -3.26
C VAL A 34 8.14 8.37 -2.65
N TYR A 35 7.03 9.09 -2.72
CA TYR A 35 6.84 10.39 -2.08
C TYR A 35 5.82 10.24 -0.95
N ALA A 36 6.18 10.68 0.25
CA ALA A 36 5.27 10.69 1.39
C ALA A 36 5.64 11.82 2.36
N ASP A 37 4.64 12.34 3.06
CA ASP A 37 4.79 13.25 4.20
C ASP A 37 5.07 12.49 5.51
N HIS A 38 4.58 11.25 5.61
CA HIS A 38 4.81 10.34 6.72
C HIS A 38 5.42 9.01 6.27
N PHE A 39 6.42 8.57 7.02
CA PHE A 39 7.09 7.26 6.89
C PHE A 39 6.99 6.51 8.21
N THR A 40 7.29 5.20 8.23
CA THR A 40 7.39 4.41 9.46
C THR A 40 8.29 5.13 10.48
N PRO A 41 7.86 5.27 11.75
CA PRO A 41 6.72 4.62 12.41
C PRO A 41 5.43 5.46 12.48
N HIS A 42 5.20 6.37 11.54
CA HIS A 42 4.14 7.39 11.62
C HIS A 42 3.04 7.26 10.56
N THR A 43 2.91 6.10 9.92
CA THR A 43 1.80 5.81 8.99
C THR A 43 0.61 5.20 9.74
N THR A 44 -0.59 5.25 9.16
CA THR A 44 -1.76 4.52 9.70
C THR A 44 -1.49 3.02 9.82
N SER A 45 -0.64 2.46 8.93
CA SER A 45 -0.28 1.05 8.96
C SER A 45 0.57 0.66 10.16
N ASP A 46 1.36 1.57 10.73
CA ASP A 46 2.20 1.31 11.91
C ASP A 46 1.35 1.15 13.18
N GLY A 47 0.15 1.74 13.22
CA GLY A 47 -0.81 1.62 14.32
C GLY A 47 -1.83 0.48 14.16
N ALA A 48 -1.75 -0.31 13.09
CA ALA A 48 -2.72 -1.38 12.82
C ALA A 48 -2.53 -2.59 13.78
N ALA A 49 -3.62 -3.28 14.09
CA ALA A 49 -3.60 -4.47 14.96
C ALA A 49 -2.83 -5.68 14.38
N GLY A 50 -2.59 -5.70 13.06
CA GLY A 50 -1.84 -6.77 12.39
C GLY A 50 -2.60 -8.08 12.16
N LEU A 51 -3.90 -8.15 12.51
CA LEU A 51 -4.74 -9.32 12.25
C LEU A 51 -5.30 -9.29 10.82
N TRP A 52 -5.10 -10.38 10.07
CA TRP A 52 -5.78 -10.57 8.80
C TRP A 52 -7.20 -11.11 9.07
N GLN A 53 -8.19 -10.23 8.98
CA GLN A 53 -9.60 -10.60 9.10
C GLN A 53 -10.45 -9.57 8.34
N PRO A 54 -11.18 -9.99 7.29
CA PRO A 54 -12.20 -9.15 6.68
C PRO A 54 -13.34 -8.84 7.66
N TYR A 55 -14.12 -7.81 7.37
CA TYR A 55 -15.39 -7.62 8.09
C TYR A 55 -16.33 -8.79 7.87
N LEU A 56 -17.11 -9.13 8.90
CA LEU A 56 -18.23 -10.03 8.75
C LEU A 56 -19.28 -9.36 7.87
N SER A 57 -19.93 -10.13 7.01
CA SER A 57 -21.11 -9.65 6.30
C SER A 57 -22.25 -9.48 7.31
N ASP A 58 -22.73 -8.26 7.48
CA ASP A 58 -23.83 -7.89 8.36
C ASP A 58 -25.22 -8.07 7.68
N HIS A 59 -25.25 -8.60 6.45
CA HIS A 59 -26.46 -8.63 5.60
C HIS A 59 -27.14 -7.26 5.43
N GLY A 60 -26.37 -6.17 5.47
CA GLY A 60 -26.85 -4.79 5.36
C GLY A 60 -27.29 -4.19 6.70
N ASN A 61 -26.98 -4.81 7.84
CA ASN A 61 -27.26 -4.27 9.16
C ASN A 61 -26.19 -3.28 9.62
N LEU A 62 -26.42 -1.99 9.35
CA LEU A 62 -25.52 -0.86 9.64
C LEU A 62 -25.25 -0.59 11.14
N GLN A 63 -25.62 -1.48 12.06
CA GLN A 63 -25.28 -1.35 13.48
C GLN A 63 -23.91 -2.01 13.73
N GLU A 64 -22.90 -1.14 13.90
CA GLU A 64 -21.47 -1.38 14.15
C GLU A 64 -20.60 -1.70 12.92
N THR A 65 -20.37 -0.66 12.12
CA THR A 65 -19.01 -0.07 12.04
C THR A 65 -18.99 1.27 12.76
#